data_AF-A0A7W1SVP2-F1
#
_entry.id   AF-A0A7W1SVP2-F1
#
_cell.length_a   1.000
_cell.length_b   1.000
_cell.length_c   1.000
_cell.angle_alpha   90.00
_cell.angle_beta   90.00
_cell.angle_gamma   90.00
#
_symmetry.space_group_name_H-M   'P 1'
#
loop_
_entity.id
_entity.type
_entity.pdbx_description
1 polymer ?
#
loop_
_entity_poly.entity_id
_entity_poly.type
_entity_poly.pdbx_seq_one_letter_code
_entity_poly.pdbx_strand_id
1 'polypeptide(L)'
;TAVIVTWDEWGGWYDHQPAILLPFPEGGFQYGFRVPLVVASAYTPVQYVEDQVEDFGSILRFVEQNYGIAEGALTFADSRSTTDLTTFFNLNQVPRVFVNIAAPKNASDFINDTSPQTDPDDY
;
A
#
# COMPACT_ATOMS: atom_id res chain seq x y z
N THR A 1 -5.32 7.43 -12.48
CA THR A 1 -4.14 6.79 -11.84
C THR A 1 -4.46 6.52 -10.40
N ALA A 2 -4.09 5.33 -9.92
CA ALA A 2 -3.99 5.03 -8.50
C ALA A 2 -2.51 4.84 -8.17
N VAL A 3 -2.05 5.44 -7.08
CA VAL A 3 -0.72 5.23 -6.52
C VAL A 3 -0.91 4.52 -5.18
N ILE A 4 -0.27 3.37 -5.04
CA ILE A 4 -0.31 2.55 -3.84
C ILE A 4 1.10 2.58 -3.27
N VAL A 5 1.25 3.05 -2.03
CA VAL A 5 2.51 3.07 -1.30
C VAL A 5 2.36 2.15 -0.10
N THR A 6 3.26 1.18 0.01
CA THR A 6 3.33 0.25 1.13
C THR A 6 4.78 -0.18 1.36
N TRP A 7 5.02 -0.94 2.42
CA TRP A 7 6.31 -1.51 2.76
C TRP A 7 6.26 -3.00 2.48
N ASP A 8 7.40 -3.58 2.12
CA ASP A 8 7.52 -5.01 1.89
C ASP A 8 7.48 -5.80 3.22
N GLU A 9 7.99 -5.21 4.30
CA GLU A 9 7.97 -5.77 5.66
C GLU A 9 8.01 -4.68 6.76
N TRP A 10 8.07 -5.07 8.04
CA TRP A 10 7.86 -4.17 9.19
C TRP A 10 9.15 -3.57 9.79
N GLY A 11 10.32 -3.91 9.24
CA GLY A 11 11.66 -3.44 9.61
C GLY A 11 12.18 -3.94 10.96
N GLY A 12 11.54 -4.95 11.57
CA GLY A 12 11.86 -5.39 12.93
C GLY A 12 11.31 -4.48 14.03
N TRP A 13 10.53 -3.45 13.68
CA TRP A 13 9.96 -2.48 14.62
C TRP A 13 8.75 -3.03 15.38
N TYR A 14 8.47 -2.43 16.54
CA TYR A 14 7.32 -2.81 17.36
C TYR A 14 5.99 -2.34 16.75
N ASP A 15 5.01 -3.24 16.63
CA ASP A 15 3.60 -2.90 16.47
C ASP A 15 2.80 -3.44 17.67
N HIS A 16 1.79 -2.69 18.09
CA HIS A 16 0.97 -3.06 19.24
C HIS A 16 -0.14 -4.08 18.91
N GLN A 17 -0.51 -4.23 17.63
CA GLN A 17 -1.49 -5.23 17.24
C GLN A 17 -0.79 -6.59 17.12
N PRO A 18 -1.35 -7.64 17.74
CA PRO A 18 -0.81 -8.98 17.56
C PRO A 18 -0.93 -9.40 16.09
N ALA A 19 0.10 -10.07 15.58
CA ALA A 19 0.07 -10.63 14.24
C ALA A 19 -1.07 -11.66 14.10
N ILE A 20 -1.75 -11.65 12.96
CA ILE A 20 -2.81 -12.60 12.64
C ILE A 20 -2.16 -13.91 12.20
N LEU A 21 -2.41 -14.98 12.97
CA LEU A 21 -1.91 -16.32 12.66
C LEU A 21 -3.02 -17.16 12.00
N LEU A 22 -2.77 -17.62 10.79
CA LEU A 22 -3.62 -18.53 10.03
C LEU A 22 -3.27 -20.01 10.30
N PRO A 23 -4.26 -20.92 10.22
CA PRO A 23 -4.02 -22.36 10.27
C PRO A 23 -3.26 -22.86 9.03
N PHE A 24 -2.66 -24.05 9.13
CA PHE A 24 -2.06 -24.74 7.98
C PHE A 24 -3.13 -25.17 6.96
N PRO A 25 -2.87 -25.14 5.63
CA PRO A 25 -1.58 -24.86 4.95
C PRO A 25 -1.20 -23.39 4.76
N GLU A 26 -2.17 -22.47 4.85
CA GLU A 26 -1.97 -21.04 4.65
C GLU A 26 -0.94 -20.47 5.62
N GLY A 27 -0.88 -21.05 6.82
CA GLY A 27 0.07 -20.73 7.87
C GLY A 27 1.55 -21.05 7.59
N GLY A 28 1.89 -21.64 6.44
CA GLY A 28 3.27 -21.66 5.94
C GLY A 28 3.76 -20.28 5.47
N PHE A 29 2.81 -19.39 5.14
CA PHE A 29 3.01 -17.97 4.81
C PHE A 29 2.02 -17.14 5.65
N GLN A 30 2.35 -17.00 6.93
CA GLN A 30 1.56 -16.24 7.89
C GLN A 30 1.44 -14.77 7.48
N TYR A 31 0.40 -14.09 7.97
CA TYR A 31 0.48 -12.64 8.03
C TYR A 31 1.56 -12.24 9.04
N GLY A 32 2.22 -11.12 8.75
CA GLY A 32 3.26 -10.56 9.60
C GLY A 32 2.73 -9.49 10.55
N PHE A 33 3.66 -8.71 11.08
CA PHE A 33 3.35 -7.42 11.67
C PHE A 33 2.74 -6.50 10.61
N ARG A 34 1.91 -5.55 11.05
CA ARG A 34 1.27 -4.59 10.15
C ARG A 34 2.34 -3.68 9.54
N VAL A 35 2.13 -3.34 8.28
CA VAL A 35 2.87 -2.29 7.56
C VAL A 35 1.89 -1.18 7.17
N PRO A 36 2.36 0.07 6.97
CA PRO A 36 1.47 1.11 6.49
C PRO A 36 1.02 0.87 5.04
N LEU A 37 -0.18 1.33 4.71
CA LEU A 37 -0.74 1.34 3.37
C LEU A 37 -1.31 2.73 3.09
N VAL A 38 -0.85 3.35 2.01
CA VAL A 38 -1.35 4.65 1.55
C VAL A 38 -1.84 4.51 0.12
N VAL A 39 -3.10 4.87 -0.10
CA VAL A 39 -3.73 4.87 -1.42
C VAL A 39 -4.03 6.31 -1.82
N ALA A 40 -3.42 6.75 -2.92
CA ALA A 40 -3.57 8.10 -3.46
C ALA A 40 -4.13 8.06 -4.88
N SER A 41 -5.25 8.77 -5.09
CA SER A 41 -5.90 8.89 -6.40
C SER A 41 -6.70 10.18 -6.47
N ALA A 42 -7.06 10.59 -7.69
CA ALA A 42 -8.09 11.61 -7.88
C ALA A 42 -9.48 11.16 -7.38
N TYR A 43 -9.65 9.85 -7.13
CA TYR A 43 -10.88 9.21 -6.69
C TYR A 43 -10.85 8.70 -5.23
N THR A 44 -9.78 8.93 -4.46
CA THR A 44 -9.78 8.54 -3.03
C THR A 44 -10.50 9.60 -2.18
N PRO A 45 -11.35 9.28 -1.20
CA PRO A 45 -11.98 10.32 -0.37
C PRO A 45 -10.94 11.12 0.44
N VAL A 46 -11.25 12.38 0.79
CA VAL A 46 -10.35 13.24 1.57
C VAL A 46 -10.40 12.81 3.04
N GLN A 47 -9.23 12.70 3.70
CA GLN A 47 -9.11 12.34 5.12
C GLN A 47 -9.81 11.01 5.47
N TYR A 48 -9.68 10.02 4.58
CA TYR A 48 -10.25 8.69 4.78
C TYR A 48 -9.21 7.73 5.36
N VAL A 49 -9.60 7.01 6.40
CA VAL A 49 -8.87 5.87 6.96
C VAL A 49 -9.81 4.68 6.86
N GLU A 50 -9.29 3.59 6.30
CA GLU A 50 -9.99 2.31 6.24
C GLU A 50 -9.52 1.44 7.41
N ASP A 51 -10.47 0.77 8.07
CA ASP A 51 -10.22 -0.09 9.23
C ASP A 51 -10.34 -1.58 8.88
N GLN A 52 -10.68 -1.93 7.63
CA GLN A 52 -10.57 -3.31 7.15
C GLN A 52 -9.12 -3.81 7.19
N VAL A 53 -8.96 -5.10 7.47
CA VAL A 53 -7.66 -5.77 7.40
C VAL A 53 -7.33 -6.00 5.93
N GLU A 54 -6.38 -5.24 5.43
CA GLU A 54 -5.78 -5.42 4.11
C GLU A 54 -4.54 -6.30 4.18
N ASP A 55 -4.27 -7.03 3.10
CA ASP A 55 -3.05 -7.83 2.93
C ASP A 55 -2.47 -7.62 1.52
N PHE A 56 -1.29 -8.17 1.22
CA PHE A 56 -0.68 -7.97 -0.11
C PHE A 56 -1.52 -8.55 -1.26
N GLY A 57 -2.37 -9.54 -0.98
CA GLY A 57 -3.35 -10.08 -1.91
C GLY A 57 -4.48 -9.10 -2.24
N SER A 58 -4.79 -8.14 -1.37
CA SER A 58 -5.79 -7.10 -1.64
C SER A 58 -5.37 -6.20 -2.81
N ILE A 59 -4.06 -5.94 -2.95
CA ILE A 59 -3.48 -5.24 -4.11
C ILE A 59 -3.65 -6.06 -5.38
N LEU A 60 -3.45 -7.38 -5.30
CA LEU A 60 -3.64 -8.28 -6.44
C LEU A 60 -5.12 -8.31 -6.86
N ARG A 61 -6.06 -8.45 -5.92
CA ARG A 61 -7.50 -8.39 -6.20
C ARG A 61 -7.92 -7.07 -6.82
N PHE A 62 -7.37 -5.95 -6.36
CA PHE A 62 -7.57 -4.64 -6.99
C PHE A 62 -7.13 -4.64 -8.46
N VAL A 63 -5.96 -5.20 -8.77
CA VAL A 63 -5.48 -5.34 -10.15
C VAL A 63 -6.39 -6.28 -10.95
N GLU A 64 -6.76 -7.43 -10.39
CA GLU A 64 -7.62 -8.40 -11.06
C GLU A 64 -8.93 -7.77 -11.53
N GLN A 65 -9.62 -7.05 -10.65
CA GLN A 65 -10.87 -6.36 -10.97
C GLN A 65 -10.69 -5.29 -12.05
N ASN A 66 -9.61 -4.50 -11.99
CA ASN A 66 -9.36 -3.44 -12.98
C ASN A 66 -9.08 -3.97 -14.39
N TYR A 67 -8.54 -5.19 -14.51
CA TYR A 67 -8.17 -5.79 -15.79
C TYR A 67 -9.08 -6.95 -16.22
N GLY A 68 -10.18 -7.20 -15.50
CA GLY A 68 -11.14 -8.25 -15.83
C GLY A 68 -10.57 -9.67 -15.66
N ILE A 69 -9.59 -9.83 -14.78
CA ILE A 69 -9.08 -11.14 -14.36
C ILE A 69 -10.03 -11.66 -13.28
N ALA A 70 -10.31 -12.96 -13.30
CA ALA A 70 -11.16 -13.57 -12.28
C ALA A 70 -10.49 -13.47 -10.90
N GLU A 71 -11.28 -13.15 -9.86
CA GLU A 71 -10.79 -13.05 -8.49
C GLU A 71 -10.11 -14.36 -8.05
N GLY A 72 -8.88 -14.26 -7.54
CA GLY A 72 -8.12 -15.43 -7.07
C GLY A 72 -7.41 -16.21 -8.18
N ALA A 73 -7.35 -15.66 -9.41
CA ALA A 73 -6.74 -16.35 -10.55
C ALA A 73 -5.22 -16.27 -10.54
N LEU A 74 -4.62 -15.36 -9.77
CA LEU A 74 -3.18 -15.28 -9.54
C LEU A 74 -2.71 -16.25 -8.43
N THR A 75 -3.66 -16.99 -7.85
CA THR A 75 -3.51 -18.10 -6.90
C THR A 75 -3.26 -17.66 -5.47
N PHE A 76 -2.03 -17.73 -4.96
CA PHE A 76 -1.79 -17.90 -3.53
C PHE A 76 -2.26 -16.73 -2.63
N ALA A 77 -1.89 -15.48 -2.94
CA ALA A 77 -2.12 -14.34 -2.05
C ALA A 77 -3.48 -13.70 -2.30
N ASP A 78 -3.85 -13.54 -3.56
CA ASP A 78 -5.15 -13.11 -4.03
C ASP A 78 -6.27 -14.10 -3.68
N SER A 79 -6.09 -15.43 -3.80
CA SER A 79 -7.18 -16.36 -3.49
C SER A 79 -7.55 -16.37 -1.99
N ARG A 80 -6.59 -16.06 -1.11
CA ARG A 80 -6.79 -16.04 0.35
C ARG A 80 -7.19 -14.67 0.90
N SER A 81 -6.93 -13.59 0.15
CA SER A 81 -7.33 -12.25 0.58
C SER A 81 -8.85 -12.17 0.66
N THR A 82 -9.38 -11.23 1.43
CA THR A 82 -10.83 -11.03 1.59
C THR A 82 -11.27 -9.62 1.22
N THR A 83 -10.33 -8.80 0.76
CA THR A 83 -10.51 -7.38 0.43
C THR A 83 -9.83 -7.06 -0.90
N ASP A 84 -10.07 -5.88 -1.46
CA ASP A 84 -9.69 -5.57 -2.85
C ASP A 84 -9.37 -4.08 -3.08
N LEU A 85 -9.13 -3.34 -1.99
CA LEU A 85 -8.89 -1.90 -1.97
C LEU A 85 -10.00 -1.03 -2.58
N THR A 86 -11.15 -1.57 -2.98
CA THR A 86 -12.19 -0.79 -3.67
C THR A 86 -12.80 0.29 -2.80
N THR A 87 -12.83 0.11 -1.48
CA THR A 87 -13.34 1.08 -0.51
C THR A 87 -12.53 2.38 -0.49
N PHE A 88 -11.26 2.34 -0.91
CA PHE A 88 -10.43 3.53 -1.07
C PHE A 88 -10.85 4.38 -2.27
N PHE A 89 -11.75 3.94 -3.15
CA PHE A 89 -12.11 4.65 -4.38
C PHE A 89 -13.61 4.92 -4.48
N ASN A 90 -13.99 6.20 -4.56
CA ASN A 90 -15.32 6.60 -4.99
C ASN A 90 -15.26 7.00 -6.47
N LEU A 91 -15.59 6.07 -7.37
CA LEU A 91 -15.59 6.28 -8.82
C LEU A 91 -16.81 7.06 -9.34
N ASN A 92 -17.81 7.29 -8.49
CA ASN A 92 -18.97 8.13 -8.83
C ASN A 92 -18.69 9.63 -8.62
N GLN A 93 -17.57 9.99 -8.00
CA GLN A 93 -17.19 11.39 -7.81
C GLN A 93 -16.51 11.97 -9.06
N VAL A 94 -16.62 13.28 -9.24
CA VAL A 94 -15.79 14.00 -10.22
C VAL A 94 -14.33 13.94 -9.74
N PRO A 95 -13.37 13.53 -10.58
CA PRO A 95 -11.97 13.42 -10.18
C PRO A 95 -11.45 14.75 -9.67
N ARG A 96 -10.71 14.73 -8.56
CA ARG A 96 -10.04 15.95 -8.08
C ARG A 96 -9.09 16.50 -9.13
N VAL A 97 -9.14 17.82 -9.30
CA VAL A 97 -8.20 18.55 -10.17
C VAL A 97 -6.81 18.43 -9.56
N PHE A 98 -5.83 18.12 -10.42
CA PHE A 98 -4.43 18.07 -10.02
C PHE A 98 -3.97 19.44 -9.53
N VAL A 99 -3.29 19.45 -8.38
CA VAL A 99 -2.63 20.63 -7.83
C VAL A 99 -1.15 20.34 -7.76
N ASN A 100 -0.34 21.20 -8.37
CA ASN A 100 1.11 21.08 -8.26
C ASN A 100 1.54 21.47 -6.85
N ILE A 101 2.26 20.57 -6.17
CA ILE A 101 2.84 20.80 -4.85
C ILE A 101 4.34 20.94 -5.04
N ALA A 102 4.89 22.10 -4.73
CA ALA A 102 6.33 22.31 -4.78
C ALA A 102 7.02 21.41 -3.74
N ALA A 103 7.99 20.62 -4.19
CA ALA A 103 8.87 19.90 -3.29
C ALA A 103 9.72 20.89 -2.47
N PRO A 104 10.08 20.57 -1.21
CA PRO A 104 10.95 21.44 -0.40
C PRO A 104 12.33 21.68 -1.03
N LYS A 105 12.80 20.71 -1.83
CA LYS A 105 14.06 20.74 -2.56
C LYS A 105 13.82 20.52 -4.05
N ASN A 106 14.57 21.19 -4.91
CA ASN A 106 14.49 21.02 -6.36
C ASN A 106 15.58 20.05 -6.85
N ALA A 107 15.56 19.74 -8.16
CA ALA A 107 16.52 18.81 -8.75
C ALA A 107 17.99 19.25 -8.56
N SER A 108 18.29 20.54 -8.58
CA SER A 108 19.65 21.05 -8.38
C SER A 108 20.17 20.80 -6.97
N ASP A 109 19.30 20.76 -5.95
CA ASP A 109 19.71 20.44 -4.59
C ASP A 109 20.26 19.01 -4.52
N PHE A 110 19.62 18.05 -5.19
CA PHE A 110 20.06 16.65 -5.21
C PHE A 110 21.24 16.41 -6.15
N ILE A 111 21.27 17.07 -7.31
CA ILE A 111 22.36 16.91 -8.29
C ILE A 111 23.69 17.44 -7.75
N ASN A 112 23.66 18.49 -6.94
CA ASN A 112 24.86 19.12 -6.40
C ASN A 112 25.13 18.76 -4.93
N ASP A 113 24.41 17.77 -4.37
CA ASP A 113 24.64 17.32 -3.00
C ASP A 113 25.99 16.58 -2.92
N THR A 114 26.94 17.18 -2.20
CA THR A 114 28.26 16.60 -1.94
C THR A 114 28.42 16.15 -0.49
N SER A 115 27.31 16.02 0.26
CA SER A 115 27.36 15.52 1.63
C SER A 115 27.91 14.08 1.66
N PRO A 116 28.66 13.70 2.70
CA PRO A 116 29.07 12.31 2.88
C PRO A 116 27.83 11.40 2.97
N GLN A 117 27.90 10.22 2.36
CA GLN A 117 26.89 9.18 2.58
C GLN A 117 26.90 8.76 4.04
N THR A 118 25.73 8.78 4.67
CA THR A 118 25.49 8.26 6.02
C THR A 118 24.67 6.98 5.91
N ASP A 119 24.63 6.19 6.99
CA ASP A 119 23.72 5.05 7.02
C ASP A 119 22.28 5.57 6.94
N PRO A 120 21.40 4.88 6.18
CA PRO A 120 20.03 5.33 5.94
C PRO A 120 19.16 5.34 7.20
N ASP A 121 19.59 4.69 8.28
CA ASP A 121 18.85 4.56 9.54
C ASP A 121 19.46 5.38 10.70
N ASP A 122 20.48 6.21 10.43
CA ASP A 122 21.11 7.10 11.42
C ASP A 122 20.27 8.38 11.63
N TYR A 123 19.11 8.27 12.30
CA TYR A 123 18.27 9.42 12.70
C TYR A 123 17.75 9.33 14.13
#